data_AF-A0A8S3GH50-F1
#
_entry.id   AF-A0A8S3GH50-F1
#
_cell.length_a   1.000
_cell.length_b   1.000
_cell.length_c   1.000
_cell.angle_alpha   90.00
_cell.angle_beta   90.00
_cell.angle_gamma   90.00
#
_symmetry.space_group_name_H-M   'P 1'
#
loop_
_entity.id
_entity.type
_entity.pdbx_description
1 polymer ?
#
loop_
_entity_poly.entity_id
_entity_poly.type
_entity_poly.pdbx_seq_one_letter_code
_entity_poly.pdbx_strand_id
1 'polypeptide(L)'
;MGTLHEANNVSINEDNISAHSPKVISKVNGDKSTKISLIFSLNEEIGALGKALRIFEKHGINLLHIESRLSRLNKDDHEFYVVCDNSMGSVTDAINEFREASKYIHVLSEAHNTMDESTPWFPRKMRDLDQFANRILSYGSELDCDHPGFRDVLYRKRRKEFADIANQYR
;
A
#
# COMPACT_ATOMS: atom_id res chain seq x y z
N MET A 1 32.51 -50.51 36.38
CA MET A 1 32.78 -50.25 34.94
C MET A 1 31.82 -51.09 34.14
N GLY A 2 30.92 -50.60 33.29
CA GLY A 2 30.53 -49.26 32.90
C GLY A 2 29.30 -49.41 32.00
N THR A 3 28.23 -48.71 32.38
CA THR A 3 27.28 -47.97 31.53
C THR A 3 26.54 -48.65 30.37
N LEU A 4 25.23 -48.76 30.61
CA LEU A 4 24.11 -48.62 29.66
C LEU A 4 24.35 -47.57 28.57
N HIS A 5 23.88 -47.83 27.35
CA HIS A 5 23.10 -46.87 26.56
C HIS A 5 22.22 -47.64 25.57
N GLU A 6 20.92 -47.60 25.86
CA GLU A 6 19.81 -48.11 25.07
C GLU A 6 19.52 -47.07 23.98
N ALA A 7 19.74 -47.42 22.71
CA ALA A 7 19.41 -46.56 21.59
C ALA A 7 17.92 -46.72 21.26
N ASN A 8 17.11 -45.75 21.70
CA ASN A 8 15.71 -45.62 21.28
C ASN A 8 15.66 -45.27 19.79
N ASN A 9 15.26 -46.25 18.97
CA ASN A 9 14.81 -46.06 17.61
C ASN A 9 13.46 -45.33 17.62
N VAL A 10 13.46 -44.03 17.37
CA VAL A 10 12.24 -43.31 16.96
C VAL A 10 12.21 -43.33 15.44
N SER A 11 11.38 -44.22 14.90
CA SER A 11 11.02 -44.25 13.48
C SER A 11 10.37 -42.92 13.09
N ILE A 12 11.10 -42.11 12.33
CA ILE A 12 10.57 -40.94 11.64
C ILE A 12 9.89 -41.43 10.35
N ASN A 13 8.57 -41.30 10.30
CA ASN A 13 7.76 -41.61 9.12
C ASN A 13 8.17 -40.72 7.94
N GLU A 14 8.67 -41.35 6.88
CA GLU A 14 8.87 -40.77 5.56
C GLU A 14 7.53 -40.66 4.82
N ASP A 15 6.68 -39.70 5.20
CA ASP A 15 5.49 -39.37 4.41
C ASP A 15 5.10 -37.90 4.64
N ASN A 16 5.78 -37.00 3.94
CA ASN A 16 5.22 -35.74 3.40
C ASN A 16 6.33 -34.89 2.76
N ILE A 17 6.87 -35.35 1.63
CA ILE A 17 7.57 -34.48 0.70
C ILE A 17 6.55 -34.06 -0.36
N SER A 18 5.60 -33.21 0.03
CA SER A 18 4.88 -32.41 -0.95
C SER A 18 5.71 -31.15 -1.17
N ALA A 19 6.25 -31.01 -2.38
CA ALA A 19 6.89 -29.81 -2.85
C ALA A 19 5.89 -28.65 -2.79
N HIS A 20 5.85 -27.98 -1.63
CA HIS A 20 5.12 -26.73 -1.47
C HIS A 20 5.91 -25.66 -2.21
N SER A 21 5.46 -25.42 -3.44
CA SER A 21 5.53 -24.10 -4.07
C SER A 21 5.24 -23.04 -3.01
N PRO A 22 5.96 -21.89 -3.02
CA PRO A 22 5.88 -20.92 -1.94
C PRO A 22 4.42 -20.47 -1.81
N LYS A 23 3.74 -20.97 -0.77
CA LYS A 23 2.45 -20.44 -0.37
C LYS A 23 2.76 -19.06 0.15
N VAL A 24 2.43 -18.07 -0.68
CA VAL A 24 2.26 -16.68 -0.31
C VAL A 24 1.25 -16.67 0.84
N ILE A 25 1.73 -16.77 2.08
CA ILE A 25 0.91 -16.50 3.26
C ILE A 25 0.83 -14.99 3.33
N SER A 26 -0.07 -14.48 2.50
CA SER A 26 -0.56 -13.14 2.63
C SER A 26 -1.32 -13.12 3.96
N LYS A 27 -0.68 -12.62 5.02
CA LYS A 27 -1.42 -12.09 6.16
C LYS A 27 -2.05 -10.79 5.69
N VAL A 28 -3.07 -10.95 4.85
CA VAL A 28 -3.93 -9.89 4.33
C VAL A 28 -4.76 -9.41 5.50
N ASN A 29 -4.20 -8.49 6.29
CA ASN A 29 -4.97 -7.30 6.63
C ASN A 29 -4.71 -6.25 5.55
N GLY A 30 -4.83 -6.68 4.29
CA GLY A 30 -4.85 -5.82 3.13
C GLY A 30 -6.31 -5.55 2.84
N ASP A 31 -6.84 -4.51 3.47
CA ASP A 31 -7.90 -3.75 2.83
C ASP A 31 -7.37 -3.45 1.43
N LYS A 32 -7.92 -4.09 0.39
CA LYS A 32 -7.50 -3.81 -0.99
C LYS A 32 -7.71 -2.31 -1.12
N SER A 33 -6.62 -1.55 -1.20
CA SER A 33 -6.71 -0.10 -1.17
C SER A 33 -7.38 0.35 -2.46
N THR A 34 -8.69 0.51 -2.41
CA THR A 34 -9.52 1.12 -3.45
C THR A 34 -9.26 2.62 -3.54
N LYS A 35 -8.14 3.12 -3.01
CA LYS A 35 -7.86 4.54 -2.96
C LYS A 35 -7.28 4.99 -4.28
N ILE A 36 -7.86 6.05 -4.83
CA ILE A 36 -7.31 6.78 -5.96
C ILE A 36 -6.88 8.14 -5.46
N SER A 37 -5.69 8.58 -5.88
CA SER A 37 -5.28 9.96 -5.68
C SER A 37 -5.37 10.73 -6.98
N LEU A 38 -5.94 11.92 -6.93
CA LEU A 38 -6.06 12.85 -8.04
C LEU A 38 -5.23 14.08 -7.74
N ILE A 39 -4.48 14.52 -8.74
CA ILE A 39 -3.77 15.80 -8.71
C ILE A 39 -4.30 16.61 -9.87
N PHE A 40 -4.88 17.77 -9.60
CA PHE A 40 -5.40 18.63 -10.68
C PHE A 40 -5.20 20.10 -10.36
N SER A 41 -5.18 20.92 -11.41
CA SER A 41 -5.21 22.37 -11.30
C SER A 41 -6.40 22.93 -12.06
N LEU A 42 -7.06 23.94 -11.49
CA LEU A 42 -8.27 24.53 -12.05
C LEU A 42 -7.94 25.87 -12.72
N ASN A 43 -8.82 26.29 -13.64
CA ASN A 43 -8.81 27.67 -14.11
C ASN A 43 -9.23 28.62 -12.97
N GLU A 44 -8.61 29.79 -12.93
CA GLU A 44 -8.91 30.79 -11.90
C GLU A 44 -10.27 31.43 -12.21
N GLU A 45 -11.29 30.97 -11.50
CA GLU A 45 -12.64 31.50 -11.58
C GLU A 45 -13.29 31.50 -10.19
N ILE A 46 -14.26 32.40 -10.01
CA ILE A 46 -15.05 32.46 -8.80
C ILE A 46 -15.79 31.13 -8.62
N GLY A 47 -15.52 30.47 -7.50
CA GLY A 47 -16.15 29.19 -7.16
C GLY A 47 -15.65 27.99 -7.97
N ALA A 48 -14.52 28.10 -8.69
CA ALA A 48 -13.96 27.00 -9.49
C ALA A 48 -13.84 25.69 -8.69
N LEU A 49 -13.29 25.75 -7.48
CA LEU A 49 -13.17 24.58 -6.61
C LEU A 49 -14.54 24.01 -6.20
N GLY A 50 -15.51 24.87 -5.89
CA GLY A 50 -16.86 24.43 -5.54
C GLY A 50 -17.55 23.69 -6.69
N LYS A 51 -17.41 24.22 -7.92
CA LYS A 51 -17.89 23.56 -9.14
C LYS A 51 -17.21 22.20 -9.34
N ALA A 52 -15.89 22.14 -9.17
CA ALA A 52 -15.13 20.91 -9.28
C ALA A 52 -15.54 19.86 -8.23
N LEU A 53 -15.76 20.27 -6.97
CA LEU A 53 -16.20 19.36 -5.91
C LEU A 53 -17.59 18.78 -6.16
N ARG A 54 -18.46 19.51 -6.87
CA ARG A 54 -19.79 19.04 -7.28
C ARG A 54 -19.72 17.82 -8.20
N ILE A 55 -18.63 17.64 -8.95
CA ILE A 55 -18.41 16.46 -9.80
C ILE A 55 -18.31 15.21 -8.92
N PHE A 56 -17.57 15.26 -7.81
CA PHE A 56 -17.48 14.13 -6.88
C PHE A 56 -18.83 13.79 -6.26
N GLU A 57 -19.60 14.80 -5.86
CA GLU A 57 -20.95 14.63 -5.30
C GLU A 57 -21.90 13.98 -6.32
N LYS A 58 -21.88 14.47 -7.57
CA LYS A 58 -22.70 13.95 -8.69
C LYS A 58 -22.43 12.46 -8.95
N HIS A 59 -21.18 12.04 -8.88
CA HIS A 59 -20.77 10.65 -9.11
C HIS A 59 -20.76 9.79 -7.83
N GLY A 60 -21.22 10.34 -6.70
CA GLY A 60 -21.29 9.61 -5.42
C GLY A 60 -19.92 9.19 -4.87
N ILE A 61 -18.87 9.94 -5.19
CA ILE A 61 -17.49 9.62 -4.80
C ILE A 61 -17.17 10.25 -3.45
N ASN A 62 -16.75 9.43 -2.49
CA ASN A 62 -16.35 9.92 -1.18
C ASN A 62 -14.90 10.45 -1.20
N LEU A 63 -14.71 11.63 -0.62
CA LEU A 63 -13.39 12.25 -0.46
C LEU A 63 -12.82 11.90 0.92
N LEU A 64 -11.65 11.24 0.92
CA LEU A 64 -10.92 10.88 2.14
C LEU A 64 -9.98 12.00 2.58
N HIS A 65 -9.40 12.72 1.61
CA HIS A 65 -8.45 13.79 1.88
C HIS A 65 -8.50 14.82 0.74
N ILE A 66 -8.41 16.10 1.10
CA ILE A 66 -8.22 17.19 0.15
C ILE A 66 -7.17 18.14 0.70
N GLU A 67 -6.27 18.57 -0.18
CA GLU A 67 -5.24 19.54 0.14
C GLU A 67 -5.03 20.47 -1.05
N SER A 68 -4.92 21.77 -0.78
CA SER A 68 -4.46 22.75 -1.75
C SER A 68 -3.01 23.14 -1.49
N ARG A 69 -2.27 23.33 -2.58
CA ARG A 69 -0.91 23.84 -2.60
C ARG A 69 -0.74 24.84 -3.73
N LEU A 70 0.14 25.80 -3.55
CA LEU A 70 0.61 26.64 -4.64
C LEU A 70 1.39 25.77 -5.62
N SER A 71 1.21 26.01 -6.91
CA SER A 71 1.97 25.33 -7.95
C SER A 71 3.43 25.72 -7.86
N ARG A 72 4.31 24.74 -8.12
CA ARG A 72 5.77 24.95 -8.14
C ARG A 72 6.24 25.59 -9.44
N LEU A 73 5.47 25.43 -10.52
CA LEU A 73 5.81 25.93 -11.85
C LEU A 73 5.25 27.35 -12.05
N ASN A 74 4.01 27.57 -11.63
CA ASN A 74 3.30 28.84 -11.78
C ASN A 74 2.88 29.35 -10.41
N LYS A 75 3.38 30.50 -9.99
CA LYS A 75 3.14 31.02 -8.62
C LYS A 75 1.69 31.42 -8.34
N ASP A 76 0.91 31.67 -9.39
CA ASP A 76 -0.48 32.11 -9.28
C ASP A 76 -1.46 30.91 -9.35
N ASP A 77 -0.98 29.75 -9.80
CA ASP A 77 -1.81 28.56 -9.91
C ASP A 77 -1.87 27.77 -8.60
N HIS A 78 -3.03 27.17 -8.36
CA HIS A 78 -3.23 26.23 -7.27
C HIS A 78 -3.32 24.80 -7.80
N GLU A 79 -2.62 23.89 -7.14
CA GLU A 79 -2.71 22.46 -7.33
C GLU A 79 -3.49 21.84 -6.17
N PHE A 80 -4.45 21.00 -6.52
CA PHE A 80 -5.26 20.26 -5.57
C PHE A 80 -4.84 18.80 -5.58
N TYR A 81 -4.56 18.28 -4.39
CA TYR A 81 -4.34 16.87 -4.14
C TYR A 81 -5.57 16.30 -3.43
N VAL A 82 -6.22 15.33 -4.05
CA VAL A 82 -7.44 14.71 -3.53
C VAL A 82 -7.23 13.21 -3.44
N VAL A 83 -7.59 12.60 -2.32
CA VAL A 83 -7.66 11.15 -2.17
C VAL A 83 -9.13 10.77 -2.05
N CYS A 84 -9.60 9.89 -2.92
CA CYS A 84 -10.96 9.38 -2.93
C CYS A 84 -11.00 7.86 -2.80
N ASP A 85 -12.15 7.36 -2.34
CA ASP A 85 -12.45 5.94 -2.35
C ASP A 85 -13.09 5.53 -3.68
N ASN A 86 -12.53 4.49 -4.31
CA ASN A 86 -13.00 3.87 -5.55
C ASN A 86 -13.73 2.52 -5.30
N SER A 87 -14.27 2.31 -4.10
CA SER A 87 -15.05 1.11 -3.77
C SER A 87 -16.25 0.88 -4.70
N MET A 88 -16.78 1.94 -5.31
CA MET A 88 -17.97 1.91 -6.17
C MET A 88 -17.68 1.96 -7.68
N GLY A 89 -16.42 2.02 -8.12
CA GLY A 89 -16.03 1.93 -9.54
C GLY A 89 -16.42 3.10 -10.47
N SER A 90 -17.12 4.13 -9.96
CA SER A 90 -17.62 5.28 -10.74
C SER A 90 -16.60 6.40 -10.96
N VAL A 91 -15.33 6.22 -10.54
CA VAL A 91 -14.33 7.30 -10.55
C VAL A 91 -13.89 7.67 -11.98
N THR A 92 -14.00 6.74 -12.94
CA THR A 92 -13.62 6.99 -14.34
C THR A 92 -14.43 8.10 -15.00
N ASP A 93 -15.75 8.12 -14.78
CA ASP A 93 -16.63 9.13 -15.37
C ASP A 93 -16.37 10.51 -14.77
N ALA A 94 -16.11 10.57 -13.46
CA ALA A 94 -15.70 11.80 -12.80
C ALA A 94 -14.36 12.30 -13.35
N ILE A 95 -13.38 11.43 -13.56
CA ILE A 95 -12.07 11.79 -14.14
C ILE A 95 -12.24 12.39 -15.54
N ASN A 96 -13.11 11.82 -16.37
CA ASN A 96 -13.38 12.36 -17.70
C ASN A 96 -14.00 13.76 -17.63
N GLU A 97 -14.96 14.00 -16.74
CA GLU A 97 -15.54 15.33 -16.50
C GLU A 97 -14.49 16.32 -15.96
N PHE A 98 -13.57 15.85 -15.11
CA PHE A 98 -12.45 16.65 -14.64
C PHE A 98 -11.47 17.05 -15.74
N ARG A 99 -11.26 16.22 -16.78
CA ARG A 99 -10.39 16.58 -17.91
C ARG A 99 -10.87 17.81 -18.67
N GLU A 100 -12.18 18.04 -18.69
CA GLU A 100 -12.78 19.22 -19.33
C GLU A 100 -12.79 20.44 -18.40
N ALA A 101 -13.00 20.23 -17.10
CA ALA A 101 -13.10 21.31 -16.11
C ALA A 101 -11.76 21.82 -15.55
N SER A 102 -10.67 21.06 -15.74
CA SER A 102 -9.34 21.35 -15.19
C SER A 102 -8.31 21.67 -16.27
N LYS A 103 -7.26 22.43 -15.90
CA LYS A 103 -6.11 22.68 -16.78
C LYS A 103 -5.36 21.37 -17.08
N TYR A 104 -5.23 20.55 -16.06
CA TYR A 104 -4.66 19.20 -16.13
C TYR A 104 -5.15 18.37 -14.95
N ILE A 105 -5.13 17.06 -15.14
CA ILE A 105 -5.39 16.06 -14.10
C ILE A 105 -4.39 14.90 -14.24
N HIS A 106 -3.82 14.47 -13.12
CA HIS A 106 -3.05 13.25 -12.98
C HIS A 106 -3.76 12.31 -12.03
N VAL A 107 -3.93 11.08 -12.49
CA VAL A 107 -4.57 10.00 -11.73
C VAL A 107 -3.48 9.06 -11.24
N LEU A 108 -3.41 8.90 -9.93
CA LEU A 108 -2.47 8.03 -9.23
C LEU A 108 -3.24 6.85 -8.62
N SER A 109 -2.91 5.64 -9.04
CA SER A 109 -3.51 4.41 -8.53
C SER A 109 -2.45 3.49 -7.93
N GLU A 110 -2.78 2.85 -6.81
CA GLU A 110 -1.91 1.85 -6.19
C GLU A 110 -2.04 0.47 -6.88
N ALA A 111 -3.17 0.21 -7.53
CA ALA A 111 -3.38 -1.04 -8.26
C ALA A 111 -2.69 -0.96 -9.63
N HIS A 112 -1.87 -1.97 -9.94
CA HIS A 112 -1.09 -2.09 -11.17
C HIS A 112 -1.92 -2.32 -12.46
N ASN A 113 -3.26 -2.16 -12.45
CA ASN A 113 -4.07 -2.75 -13.53
C ASN A 113 -5.51 -2.25 -13.73
N THR A 114 -5.92 -1.04 -13.31
CA THR A 114 -7.34 -0.65 -13.45
C THR A 114 -7.63 0.44 -14.47
N MET A 115 -6.63 1.20 -14.95
CA MET A 115 -6.84 2.27 -15.93
C MET A 115 -5.59 2.46 -16.79
N ASP A 116 -5.74 2.35 -18.11
CA ASP A 116 -4.64 2.42 -19.10
C ASP A 116 -3.79 3.70 -19.02
N GLU A 117 -4.33 4.78 -18.47
CA GLU A 117 -3.64 6.08 -18.35
C GLU A 117 -3.25 6.43 -16.90
N SER A 118 -3.44 5.52 -15.94
CA SER A 118 -3.12 5.80 -14.54
C SER A 118 -1.62 5.63 -14.25
N THR A 119 -1.05 6.62 -13.57
CA THR A 119 0.33 6.53 -13.08
C THR A 119 0.36 5.77 -11.76
N PRO A 120 1.34 4.88 -11.51
CA PRO A 120 1.48 4.25 -10.20
C PRO A 120 1.59 5.28 -9.08
N TRP A 121 0.87 5.06 -7.98
CA TRP A 121 0.95 5.93 -6.81
C TRP A 121 2.36 5.94 -6.22
N PHE A 122 2.80 7.10 -5.75
CA PHE A 122 4.07 7.29 -5.04
C PHE A 122 3.90 8.29 -3.87
N PRO A 123 4.70 8.16 -2.80
CA PRO A 123 4.62 9.05 -1.64
C PRO A 123 5.09 10.46 -2.01
N ARG A 124 4.32 11.49 -1.63
CA ARG A 124 4.66 12.89 -1.90
C ARG A 124 5.23 13.60 -0.68
N LYS A 125 4.88 13.15 0.52
CA LYS A 125 5.38 13.66 1.80
C LYS A 125 6.12 12.57 2.54
N MET A 126 7.04 12.99 3.41
CA MET A 126 7.75 12.08 4.30
C MET A 126 6.79 11.21 5.13
N ARG A 127 5.69 11.80 5.63
CA ARG A 127 4.63 11.10 6.37
C ARG A 127 3.85 10.05 5.56
N ASP A 128 3.93 10.10 4.23
CA ASP A 128 3.27 9.09 3.39
C ASP A 128 4.07 7.78 3.40
N LEU A 129 5.36 7.80 3.74
CA LEU A 129 6.20 6.61 3.86
C LEU A 129 5.71 5.67 4.96
N ASP A 130 5.17 6.23 6.04
CA ASP A 130 4.65 5.46 7.18
C ASP A 130 3.47 4.55 6.77
N GLN A 131 2.74 4.92 5.72
CA GLN A 131 1.64 4.11 5.17
C GLN A 131 2.12 2.83 4.46
N PHE A 132 3.41 2.77 4.11
CA PHE A 132 4.04 1.66 3.38
C PHE A 132 5.03 0.88 4.23
N ALA A 133 5.52 1.44 5.33
CA ALA A 133 6.49 0.79 6.22
C ALA A 133 6.06 -0.63 6.66
N ASN A 134 4.74 -0.85 6.80
CA ASN A 134 4.17 -2.14 7.23
C ASN A 134 3.86 -3.12 6.08
N ARG A 135 4.13 -2.76 4.82
CA ARG A 135 3.84 -3.59 3.63
C ARG A 135 5.07 -4.40 3.22
N ILE A 136 5.68 -5.10 4.17
CA ILE A 136 6.83 -5.96 3.91
C ILE A 136 6.36 -7.33 3.39
N LEU A 137 6.86 -7.74 2.22
CA LEU A 137 6.54 -9.03 1.60
C LEU A 137 7.41 -10.18 2.14
N SER A 138 8.56 -9.87 2.74
CA SER A 138 9.55 -10.88 3.13
C SER A 138 10.39 -10.42 4.32
N TYR A 139 10.92 -11.38 5.07
CA TYR A 139 11.92 -11.17 6.13
C TYR A 139 11.53 -10.15 7.21
N GLY A 140 10.27 -10.17 7.65
CA GLY A 140 9.85 -9.49 8.89
C GLY A 140 10.34 -10.26 10.12
N SER A 141 9.41 -10.64 11.00
CA SER A 141 9.70 -11.52 12.15
C SER A 141 9.91 -12.99 11.77
N GLU A 142 9.38 -13.40 10.63
CA GLU A 142 9.41 -14.79 10.16
C GLU A 142 10.58 -14.99 9.19
N LEU A 143 11.31 -16.08 9.37
CA LEU A 143 12.47 -16.47 8.57
C LEU A 143 12.12 -17.72 7.78
N ASP A 144 12.60 -17.81 6.55
CA ASP A 144 12.48 -19.02 5.73
C ASP A 144 13.35 -20.15 6.30
N CYS A 145 12.97 -21.40 6.01
CA CYS A 145 13.68 -22.60 6.48
C CYS A 145 15.16 -22.64 6.04
N ASP A 146 15.48 -22.01 4.91
CA ASP A 146 16.82 -21.92 4.34
C ASP A 146 17.67 -20.80 4.97
N HIS A 147 17.11 -20.00 5.88
CA HIS A 147 17.85 -18.96 6.58
C HIS A 147 18.75 -19.59 7.67
N PRO A 148 20.05 -19.21 7.77
CA PRO A 148 20.99 -19.84 8.71
C PRO A 148 20.56 -19.71 10.18
N GLY A 149 19.85 -18.64 10.52
CA GLY A 149 19.27 -18.40 11.84
C GLY A 149 17.87 -18.99 12.08
N PHE A 150 17.33 -19.84 11.19
CA PHE A 150 15.95 -20.35 11.30
C PHE A 150 15.69 -21.16 12.58
N ARG A 151 16.65 -22.02 12.95
CA ARG A 151 16.54 -22.87 14.17
C ARG A 151 16.96 -22.13 15.45
N ASP A 152 17.61 -20.98 15.35
CA ASP A 152 18.06 -20.21 16.50
C ASP A 152 16.89 -19.43 17.13
N VAL A 153 16.52 -19.81 18.36
CA VAL A 153 15.42 -19.19 19.11
C VAL A 153 15.78 -17.77 19.55
N LEU A 154 17.03 -17.52 19.96
CA LEU A 154 17.47 -16.21 20.44
C LEU A 154 17.55 -15.22 19.29
N TYR A 155 18.09 -15.65 18.14
CA TYR A 155 18.13 -14.84 16.93
C TYR A 155 16.73 -14.45 16.44
N ARG A 156 15.77 -15.40 16.42
CA ARG A 156 14.38 -15.12 16.07
C ARG A 156 13.71 -14.13 17.03
N LYS A 157 13.94 -14.28 18.34
CA LYS A 157 13.39 -13.35 19.34
C LYS A 157 13.92 -11.93 19.11
N ARG A 158 15.21 -11.77 18.85
CA ARG A 158 15.84 -10.48 18.58
C ARG A 158 15.41 -9.86 17.25
N ARG A 159 15.26 -10.68 16.21
CA ARG A 159 14.68 -10.27 14.91
C ARG A 159 13.26 -9.75 15.07
N LYS A 160 12.44 -10.44 15.88
CA LYS A 160 11.08 -9.99 16.19
C LYS A 160 11.09 -8.65 16.91
N GLU A 161 11.95 -8.46 17.90
CA GLU A 161 12.09 -7.18 18.61
C GLU A 161 12.39 -6.01 17.67
N PHE A 162 13.36 -6.17 16.76
CA PHE A 162 13.66 -5.12 15.78
C PHE A 162 12.54 -4.91 14.75
N ALA A 163 11.86 -5.97 14.34
CA ALA A 163 10.70 -5.85 13.46
C ALA A 163 9.55 -5.09 14.15
N ASP A 164 9.30 -5.37 15.43
CA ASP A 164 8.27 -4.68 16.21
C ASP A 164 8.60 -3.18 16.38
N ILE A 165 9.87 -2.84 16.61
CA ILE A 165 10.33 -1.43 16.65
C ILE A 165 10.09 -0.73 15.31
N ALA A 166 10.46 -1.38 14.21
CA ALA A 166 10.28 -0.82 12.87
C ALA A 166 8.79 -0.62 12.52
N ASN A 167 7.92 -1.57 12.86
CA ASN A 167 6.48 -1.49 12.60
C ASN A 167 5.78 -0.38 13.41
N GLN A 168 6.35 0.02 14.55
CA GLN A 168 5.80 1.05 15.43
C GLN A 168 6.35 2.47 15.14
N TYR A 169 7.41 2.57 14.34
CA TYR A 169 8.02 3.85 13.98
C TYR A 169 7.08 4.71 13.11
N ARG A 170 7.11 6.03 13.31
CA ARG A 170 6.34 7.06 12.59
C ARG A 170 7.13 8.36 12.52
#